data_AF-A0A455ZFM5-F1
#
_entry.id   AF-A0A455ZFM5-F1
#
_cell.length_a   1.000
_cell.length_b   1.000
_cell.length_c   1.000
_cell.angle_alpha   90.00
_cell.angle_beta   90.00
_cell.angle_gamma   90.00
#
_symmetry.space_group_name_H-M   'P 1'
#
loop_
_entity.id
_entity.type
_entity.pdbx_description
1 polymer ?
#
loop_
_entity_poly.entity_id
_entity_poly.type
_entity_poly.pdbx_seq_one_letter_code
_entity_poly.pdbx_strand_id
1 'polypeptide(L)'
;MRLKNIEDVEFCPHCGSDLGYYQKVFAKGWIQDNTLFEIDRNTNERPKYNYGMYDSLKWSKEKPTCYCMECDKPIGIIKKEK
;
A
#
# COMPACT_ATOMS: atom_id res chain seq x y z
N MET A 1 -14.81 10.00 -17.88
CA MET A 1 -15.32 10.50 -16.58
C MET A 1 -14.31 11.47 -16.01
N ARG A 2 -14.70 12.70 -15.62
CA ARG A 2 -13.80 13.62 -14.90
C ARG A 2 -13.66 13.13 -13.46
N LEU A 3 -12.43 12.99 -12.97
CA LEU A 3 -12.17 12.58 -11.59
C LEU A 3 -12.60 13.70 -10.63
N LYS A 4 -13.31 13.33 -9.55
CA LYS A 4 -13.75 14.25 -8.48
C LYS A 4 -12.63 14.47 -7.45
N ASN A 5 -12.75 15.47 -6.58
CA ASN A 5 -11.94 15.50 -5.36
C ASN A 5 -12.33 14.28 -4.52
N ILE A 6 -11.34 13.56 -3.96
CA ILE A 6 -11.63 12.33 -3.24
C ILE A 6 -12.46 12.57 -1.97
N GLU A 7 -12.32 13.75 -1.36
CA GLU A 7 -13.08 14.17 -0.18
C GLU A 7 -14.59 14.26 -0.43
N ASP A 8 -15.01 14.37 -1.71
CA ASP A 8 -16.42 14.40 -2.12
C ASP A 8 -16.97 13.00 -2.47
N VAL A 9 -16.20 11.93 -2.25
CA VAL A 9 -16.55 10.56 -2.65
C VAL A 9 -16.85 9.71 -1.43
N GLU A 10 -18.14 9.50 -1.14
CA GLU A 10 -18.60 8.64 -0.04
C GLU A 10 -18.68 7.15 -0.45
N PHE A 11 -19.06 6.88 -1.70
CA PHE A 11 -19.20 5.52 -2.26
C PHE A 11 -18.50 5.42 -3.61
N CYS A 12 -18.03 4.23 -3.96
CA CYS A 12 -17.43 3.99 -5.27
C CYS A 12 -18.48 4.18 -6.38
N PRO A 13 -18.26 5.10 -7.34
CA PRO A 13 -19.21 5.36 -8.42
C PRO A 13 -19.31 4.22 -9.44
N HIS A 14 -18.43 3.22 -9.36
CA HIS A 14 -18.41 2.09 -10.30
C HIS A 14 -19.05 0.82 -9.74
N CYS A 15 -18.91 0.55 -8.43
CA CYS A 15 -19.39 -0.68 -7.80
C CYS A 15 -20.26 -0.45 -6.56
N GLY A 16 -20.40 0.78 -6.06
CA GLY A 16 -21.20 1.11 -4.89
C GLY A 16 -20.56 0.81 -3.53
N SER A 17 -19.34 0.26 -3.48
CA SER A 17 -18.62 -0.05 -2.24
C SER A 17 -18.30 1.18 -1.41
N ASP A 18 -18.38 1.04 -0.09
CA ASP A 18 -18.00 2.00 0.96
C ASP A 18 -16.69 1.62 1.69
N LEU A 19 -16.02 0.54 1.26
CA LEU A 19 -14.81 0.01 1.93
C LEU A 19 -13.67 1.02 2.00
N GLY A 20 -13.52 1.85 0.97
CA GLY A 20 -12.50 2.89 0.88
C GLY A 20 -11.70 2.88 -0.42
N TYR A 21 -10.54 3.54 -0.38
CA TYR A 21 -9.68 3.76 -1.54
C TYR A 21 -8.19 3.66 -1.21
N TYR A 22 -7.37 3.45 -2.24
CA TYR A 22 -5.92 3.46 -2.12
C TYR A 22 -5.26 4.38 -3.15
N GLN A 23 -4.04 4.82 -2.85
CA GLN A 23 -3.15 5.51 -3.78
C GLN A 23 -1.98 4.62 -4.15
N LYS A 24 -1.50 4.74 -5.39
CA LYS A 24 -0.32 3.99 -5.83
C LYS A 24 0.95 4.67 -5.37
N VAL A 25 1.83 3.91 -4.73
CA VAL A 25 3.18 4.29 -4.35
C VAL A 25 4.15 3.30 -4.98
N PHE A 26 5.24 3.80 -5.56
CA PHE A 26 6.32 2.96 -6.06
C PHE A 26 7.41 2.88 -5.01
N ALA A 27 7.88 1.68 -4.72
CA ALA A 27 9.03 1.45 -3.85
C ALA A 27 10.19 0.87 -4.66
N LYS A 28 11.42 1.29 -4.36
CA LYS A 28 12.63 0.71 -4.96
C LYS A 28 13.74 0.58 -3.93
N GLY A 29 14.51 -0.50 -4.02
CA GLY A 29 15.63 -0.76 -3.12
C GLY A 29 15.79 -2.25 -2.86
N TRP A 30 16.72 -2.57 -1.97
CA TRP A 30 16.91 -3.92 -1.47
C TRP A 30 15.88 -4.24 -0.40
N ILE A 31 15.41 -5.49 -0.38
CA ILE A 31 14.61 -6.04 0.71
C ILE A 31 15.57 -6.81 1.62
N GLN A 32 15.41 -6.66 2.94
CA GLN A 32 16.23 -7.38 3.91
C GLN A 32 15.53 -8.68 4.33
N ASP A 33 16.16 -9.83 4.09
CA ASP A 33 15.66 -11.12 4.61
C ASP A 33 16.50 -11.53 5.83
N ASN A 34 15.97 -11.24 7.01
CA ASN A 34 16.68 -11.37 8.27
C ASN A 34 16.44 -12.75 8.88
N THR A 35 17.54 -13.47 9.11
CA THR A 35 17.54 -14.80 9.73
C THR A 35 18.16 -14.71 11.11
N LEU A 36 17.49 -15.25 12.13
CA LEU A 36 17.96 -15.15 13.50
C LEU A 36 19.17 -16.07 13.77
N PHE A 37 19.99 -15.67 14.75
CA PHE A 37 21.16 -16.45 15.17
C PHE A 37 20.80 -17.66 16.04
N GLU A 38 19.60 -17.70 16.62
CA GLU A 38 19.12 -18.85 17.38
C GLU A 38 18.60 -19.95 16.44
N ILE A 39 18.77 -21.21 16.85
CA ILE A 39 18.16 -22.37 16.18
C ILE A 39 16.96 -22.78 17.03
N ASP A 40 15.78 -22.85 16.42
CA ASP A 40 14.58 -23.37 17.06
C ASP A 40 14.78 -24.86 17.36
N ARG A 41 14.62 -25.25 18.64
CA ARG A 41 14.89 -26.63 19.09
C ARG A 41 13.83 -27.64 18.63
N ASN A 42 12.64 -27.18 18.28
CA ASN A 42 11.55 -28.04 17.83
C ASN A 42 11.67 -28.35 16.32
N THR A 43 12.12 -27.37 15.53
CA THR A 43 12.23 -27.51 14.08
C THR A 43 13.65 -27.76 13.59
N ASN A 44 14.67 -27.50 14.43
CA ASN A 44 16.09 -27.51 14.08
C ASN A 44 16.46 -26.55 12.93
N GLU A 45 15.69 -25.46 12.79
CA GLU A 45 15.87 -24.42 11.76
C GLU A 45 16.11 -23.04 12.39
N ARG A 46 16.65 -22.11 11.59
CA ARG A 46 16.76 -20.70 12.00
C ARG A 46 15.50 -19.94 11.60
N PRO A 47 14.73 -19.36 12.55
CA PRO A 47 13.54 -18.60 12.20
C PRO A 47 13.88 -17.29 11.48
N LYS A 48 12.92 -16.82 10.68
CA LYS A 48 12.97 -15.53 9.99
C LYS A 48 12.39 -14.43 10.87
N TYR A 49 13.01 -13.26 10.88
CA TYR A 49 12.53 -12.07 11.60
C TYR A 49 12.40 -10.88 10.64
N ASN A 50 11.37 -10.91 9.81
CA ASN A 50 11.18 -9.95 8.72
C ASN A 50 10.19 -8.83 9.07
N TYR A 51 10.09 -8.47 10.36
CA TYR A 51 9.38 -7.25 10.76
C TYR A 51 10.18 -6.02 10.28
N GLY A 52 9.55 -5.09 9.56
CA GLY A 52 10.25 -3.94 8.97
C GLY A 52 11.04 -4.25 7.69
N MET A 53 10.74 -5.37 7.01
CA MET A 53 11.44 -5.81 5.79
C MET A 53 11.56 -4.75 4.68
N TYR A 54 10.63 -3.79 4.69
CA TYR A 54 10.49 -2.76 3.67
C TYR A 54 11.13 -1.41 4.07
N ASP A 55 11.79 -1.32 5.23
CA ASP A 55 12.37 -0.08 5.76
C ASP A 55 13.54 0.44 4.90
N SER A 56 14.26 -0.47 4.23
CA SER A 56 15.31 -0.13 3.27
C SER A 56 14.79 0.33 1.90
N LEU A 57 13.48 0.23 1.66
CA LEU A 57 12.90 0.70 0.42
C LEU A 57 12.76 2.22 0.41
N LYS A 58 13.12 2.81 -0.72
CA LYS A 58 12.85 4.22 -1.01
C LYS A 58 11.49 4.31 -1.70
N TRP A 59 10.59 5.06 -1.09
CA TRP A 59 9.22 5.23 -1.57
C TRP A 59 9.09 6.49 -2.42
N SER A 60 8.31 6.41 -3.49
CA SER A 60 7.87 7.59 -4.24
C SER A 60 6.84 8.37 -3.42
N LYS A 61 6.57 9.62 -3.82
CA LYS A 61 5.35 10.30 -3.35
C LYS A 61 4.12 9.51 -3.82
N GLU A 62 3.03 9.53 -3.04
CA GLU A 62 1.77 8.93 -3.49
C GLU A 62 1.29 9.64 -4.76
N LYS A 63 0.81 8.85 -5.72
CA LYS A 63 0.13 9.41 -6.89
C LYS A 63 -1.18 10.05 -6.45
N PRO A 64 -1.55 11.23 -7.00
CA PRO A 64 -2.76 11.93 -6.59
C PRO A 64 -4.04 11.14 -6.89
N THR A 65 -4.01 10.25 -7.88
CA THR A 65 -5.16 9.40 -8.25
C THR A 65 -5.45 8.37 -7.18
N CYS A 66 -6.72 8.29 -6.79
CA CYS A 66 -7.26 7.31 -5.86
C CYS A 66 -8.07 6.24 -6.61
N TYR A 67 -7.96 5.00 -6.14
CA TYR A 67 -8.58 3.81 -6.72
C TYR A 67 -9.46 3.12 -5.68
N CYS A 68 -10.60 2.59 -6.09
CA CYS A 68 -11.46 1.80 -5.21
C CYS A 68 -10.76 0.51 -4.76
N MET A 69 -10.84 0.16 -3.48
CA MET A 69 -10.24 -1.06 -2.93
C MET A 69 -10.90 -2.36 -3.42
N GLU A 70 -12.14 -2.31 -3.90
CA GLU A 70 -12.84 -3.52 -4.38
C GLU A 70 -12.74 -3.75 -5.90
N CYS A 71 -12.89 -2.70 -6.71
CA CYS A 71 -12.97 -2.85 -8.16
C CYS A 71 -11.80 -2.26 -8.93
N ASP A 72 -10.78 -1.71 -8.23
CA ASP A 72 -9.55 -1.14 -8.80
C ASP A 72 -9.74 0.00 -9.81
N LYS A 73 -10.97 0.50 -9.98
CA LYS A 73 -11.26 1.60 -10.88
C LYS A 73 -10.89 2.94 -10.23
N PRO A 74 -10.43 3.92 -11.02
CA PRO A 74 -10.12 5.24 -10.52
C PRO A 74 -11.41 5.98 -10.13
N ILE A 75 -11.42 6.58 -8.93
CA ILE A 75 -12.62 7.22 -8.36
C ILE A 75 -12.44 8.70 -8.06
N GLY A 76 -11.21 9.17 -7.87
CA GLY A 76 -10.95 10.57 -7.55
C GLY A 76 -9.47 10.94 -7.56
N ILE A 77 -9.20 12.19 -7.21
CA ILE A 77 -7.86 12.74 -7.02
C ILE A 77 -7.77 13.48 -5.68
N ILE A 78 -6.62 13.39 -5.01
CA ILE A 78 -6.29 14.28 -3.88
C ILE A 78 -5.71 15.58 -4.45
N LYS A 79 -6.37 16.71 -4.20
CA LYS A 79 -5.81 18.03 -4.46
C LYS A 79 -4.89 18.39 -3.27
N LYS A 80 -3.57 18.34 -3.48
CA LYS A 80 -2.64 18.92 -2.50
C LYS A 80 -2.72 20.45 -2.64
N GLU A 81 -3.18 21.14 -1.60
CA GLU A 81 -3.03 22.59 -1.51
C GLU A 81 -1.53 22.93 -1.62
N LYS A 82 -1.20 23.94 -2.42
CA LYS A 82 0.17 24.35 -2.73
C LYS A 82 0.76 25.19 -1.62
#